data_AF-A0A832X6V3-F1
#
_entry.id   AF-A0A832X6V3-F1
#
_cell.length_a   1.000
_cell.length_b   1.000
_cell.length_c   1.000
_cell.angle_alpha   90.00
_cell.angle_beta   90.00
_cell.angle_gamma   90.00
#
_symmetry.space_group_name_H-M   'P 1'
#
loop_
_entity.id
_entity.type
_entity.pdbx_description
1 polymer ?
#
loop_
_entity_poly.entity_id
_entity_poly.type
_entity_poly.pdbx_seq_one_letter_code
_entity_poly.pdbx_strand_id
1 'polypeptide(L)'
;MMNNGTLRYGKRLVQGWVPGELVEKALGISKKRISETLIEALTQYVKNNRSELELLESQYESAILEATRLKAKIDELTKTNLKETKIEIDKSIGPKNKHIERQLSEKERNEIWEGKIKPLLKKKISEFGIDSVLTDERLLTNFSKGLGISTGELKEKISTEWGVV
;
A
#
# COMPACT_ATOMS: atom_id res chain seq x y z
N MET A 1 -73.47 -35.92 -19.80
CA MET A 1 -72.84 -36.36 -18.52
C MET A 1 -71.74 -35.37 -18.19
N MET A 2 -72.00 -34.48 -17.23
CA MET A 2 -71.01 -33.51 -16.72
C MET A 2 -70.14 -34.22 -15.70
N ASN A 3 -68.83 -34.32 -15.97
CA ASN A 3 -67.87 -34.82 -15.01
C ASN A 3 -67.67 -33.76 -13.92
N ASN A 4 -68.30 -33.99 -12.76
CA ASN A 4 -68.10 -33.21 -11.55
C ASN A 4 -66.71 -33.54 -10.96
N GLY A 5 -65.70 -32.78 -11.40
CA GLY A 5 -64.39 -32.71 -10.75
C GLY A 5 -64.56 -32.14 -9.34
N THR A 6 -64.40 -33.00 -8.34
CA THR A 6 -64.60 -32.68 -6.92
C THR A 6 -63.39 -31.95 -6.35
N LEU A 7 -63.30 -30.64 -6.62
CA LEU A 7 -62.58 -29.72 -5.74
C LEU A 7 -63.36 -29.64 -4.42
N ARG A 8 -62.92 -30.43 -3.43
CA ARG A 8 -63.55 -30.49 -2.10
C ARG A 8 -63.73 -29.08 -1.53
N TYR A 9 -64.99 -28.74 -1.27
CA TYR A 9 -65.51 -27.48 -0.74
C TYR A 9 -65.02 -27.16 0.69
N GLY A 10 -63.71 -26.97 0.87
CA GLY A 10 -63.08 -26.55 2.14
C GLY A 10 -62.24 -25.27 2.05
N LYS A 11 -62.13 -24.65 0.86
CA LYS A 11 -61.26 -23.48 0.59
C LYS A 11 -62.03 -22.31 -0.03
N ARG A 12 -63.24 -22.04 0.45
CA ARG A 12 -64.15 -21.01 -0.09
C ARG A 12 -63.65 -19.55 0.00
N LEU A 13 -62.52 -19.28 0.64
CA LEU A 13 -61.99 -17.91 0.71
C LEU A 13 -61.25 -17.46 -0.57
N VAL A 14 -60.65 -18.38 -1.33
CA VAL A 14 -59.88 -18.02 -2.54
C VAL A 14 -60.73 -18.13 -3.82
N GLN A 15 -61.74 -18.99 -3.82
CA GLN A 15 -62.62 -19.23 -4.98
C GLN A 15 -63.63 -18.11 -5.27
N GLY A 16 -63.75 -17.10 -4.40
CA GLY A 16 -64.65 -15.96 -4.63
C GLY A 16 -64.13 -14.93 -5.64
N TRP A 17 -62.82 -14.93 -5.92
CA TRP A 17 -62.17 -13.84 -6.66
C TRP A 17 -61.53 -14.26 -7.98
N VAL A 18 -61.34 -15.56 -8.23
CA VAL A 18 -60.68 -16.07 -9.43
C VAL A 18 -61.52 -17.17 -10.08
N PRO A 19 -61.85 -17.07 -11.38
CA PRO A 19 -62.62 -18.10 -12.08
C PRO A 19 -61.98 -19.49 -11.97
N GLY A 20 -62.78 -20.51 -11.65
CA GLY A 20 -62.30 -21.89 -11.45
C GLY A 20 -61.56 -22.46 -12.66
N GLU A 21 -62.05 -22.20 -13.87
CA GLU A 21 -61.39 -22.63 -15.12
C GLU A 21 -59.98 -22.05 -15.28
N LEU A 22 -59.77 -20.81 -14.82
CA LEU A 22 -58.47 -20.15 -14.89
C LEU A 22 -57.48 -20.82 -13.93
N VAL A 23 -57.95 -21.16 -12.72
CA VAL A 23 -57.16 -21.88 -11.71
C VAL A 23 -56.80 -23.27 -12.23
N GLU A 24 -57.73 -24.01 -12.82
CA GLU A 24 -57.47 -25.33 -13.39
C GLU A 24 -56.44 -25.29 -14.53
N LYS A 25 -56.56 -24.33 -15.46
CA LYS A 25 -55.58 -24.13 -16.53
C LYS A 25 -54.19 -23.77 -15.97
N ALA A 26 -54.13 -22.86 -15.00
CA ALA A 26 -52.88 -22.44 -14.38
C ALA A 26 -52.18 -23.58 -13.61
N LEU A 27 -52.95 -24.43 -12.94
CA LEU A 27 -52.45 -25.66 -12.31
C LEU A 27 -51.95 -26.67 -13.34
N GLY A 28 -52.68 -26.84 -14.45
CA GLY A 28 -52.30 -27.72 -15.55
C GLY A 28 -50.98 -27.31 -16.20
N ILE A 29 -50.75 -26.00 -16.36
CA ILE A 29 -49.51 -25.45 -16.93
C ILE A 29 -48.36 -25.54 -15.93
N SER A 30 -48.57 -25.09 -14.68
CA SER A 30 -47.50 -25.04 -13.68
C SER A 30 -47.14 -26.40 -13.10
N LYS A 31 -48.07 -27.37 -13.12
CA LYS A 31 -47.99 -28.67 -12.42
C LYS A 31 -47.66 -28.54 -10.93
N LYS A 32 -47.96 -27.38 -10.33
CA LYS A 32 -47.69 -27.02 -8.94
C LYS A 32 -48.96 -27.03 -8.10
N ARG A 33 -48.84 -26.92 -6.77
CA ARG A 33 -50.01 -26.75 -5.90
C ARG A 33 -50.59 -25.34 -6.04
N ILE A 34 -51.90 -25.18 -5.83
CA ILE A 34 -52.61 -23.87 -5.93
C ILE A 34 -51.88 -22.74 -5.22
N SER A 35 -51.40 -22.98 -3.99
CA SER A 35 -50.68 -21.98 -3.21
C SER A 35 -49.38 -21.54 -3.87
N GLU A 36 -48.62 -22.47 -4.45
CA GLU A 36 -47.34 -22.19 -5.12
C GLU A 36 -47.58 -21.41 -6.41
N THR A 37 -48.57 -21.81 -7.21
CA THR A 37 -48.96 -21.11 -8.44
C THR A 37 -49.42 -19.67 -8.15
N LEU A 38 -50.17 -19.46 -7.06
CA LEU A 38 -50.59 -18.12 -6.64
C LEU A 38 -49.42 -17.28 -6.14
N ILE A 39 -48.53 -17.83 -5.32
CA ILE A 39 -47.33 -17.13 -4.83
C ILE A 39 -46.44 -16.72 -6.01
N GLU A 40 -46.24 -17.60 -6.98
CA GLU A 40 -45.44 -17.32 -8.18
C GLU A 40 -46.08 -16.23 -9.04
N ALA A 41 -47.39 -16.29 -9.27
CA ALA A 41 -48.13 -15.28 -10.01
C ALA A 41 -48.09 -13.91 -9.31
N LEU A 42 -48.26 -13.87 -7.99
CA LEU A 42 -48.15 -12.63 -7.20
C LEU A 42 -46.72 -12.08 -7.19
N THR A 43 -45.72 -12.95 -7.09
CA THR A 43 -44.31 -12.54 -7.17
C THR A 43 -43.99 -11.95 -8.55
N GLN A 44 -44.50 -12.55 -9.62
CA GLN A 44 -44.38 -12.02 -10.98
C GLN A 44 -45.15 -10.71 -11.15
N TYR A 45 -46.37 -10.60 -10.61
CA TYR A 45 -47.15 -9.37 -10.64
C TYR A 45 -46.43 -8.24 -9.91
N VAL A 46 -45.89 -8.49 -8.72
CA VAL A 46 -45.09 -7.50 -7.98
C VAL A 46 -43.83 -7.13 -8.76
N LYS A 47 -43.13 -8.10 -9.37
CA LYS A 47 -41.95 -7.82 -10.20
C LYS A 47 -42.27 -7.01 -11.46
N ASN A 48 -43.39 -7.29 -12.11
CA ASN A 48 -43.79 -6.69 -13.38
C ASN A 48 -44.48 -5.33 -13.20
N ASN A 49 -45.07 -5.07 -12.03
CA ASN A 49 -45.70 -3.78 -11.70
C ASN A 49 -44.83 -2.88 -10.82
N ARG A 50 -43.55 -3.23 -10.60
CA ARG A 50 -42.58 -2.24 -10.12
C ARG A 50 -42.57 -1.09 -11.12
N SER A 51 -42.65 0.13 -10.61
CA SER A 51 -42.50 1.28 -11.49
C SER A 51 -41.14 1.20 -12.18
N GLU A 52 -41.06 1.64 -13.43
CA GLU A 52 -39.80 1.68 -14.18
C GLU A 52 -38.72 2.43 -13.37
N LEU A 53 -39.14 3.45 -12.62
CA LEU A 53 -38.33 4.19 -11.66
C LEU A 53 -37.76 3.31 -10.53
N GLU A 54 -38.58 2.52 -9.84
CA GLU A 54 -38.11 1.60 -8.77
C GLU A 54 -37.14 0.53 -9.31
N LEU A 55 -37.36 0.06 -10.55
CA LEU A 55 -36.47 -0.90 -11.18
C LEU A 55 -35.10 -0.26 -11.48
N LEU A 56 -35.11 0.95 -12.04
CA LEU A 56 -33.90 1.74 -12.32
C LEU A 56 -33.15 2.11 -11.03
N GLU A 57 -33.85 2.50 -9.96
CA GLU A 57 -33.26 2.77 -8.65
C GLU A 57 -32.55 1.52 -8.11
N SER A 58 -33.21 0.36 -8.11
CA SER A 58 -32.59 -0.89 -7.66
C SER A 58 -31.37 -1.29 -8.48
N GLN A 59 -31.40 -1.08 -9.80
CA GLN A 59 -30.26 -1.33 -10.68
C GLN A 59 -29.11 -0.36 -10.36
N TYR A 60 -29.41 0.92 -10.18
CA TYR A 60 -28.42 1.94 -9.86
C TYR A 60 -27.74 1.69 -8.51
N GLU A 61 -28.52 1.37 -7.47
CA GLU A 61 -28.00 0.99 -6.15
C GLU A 61 -27.09 -0.24 -6.24
N SER A 62 -27.48 -1.25 -7.02
CA SER A 62 -26.65 -2.44 -7.22
C SER A 62 -25.32 -2.10 -7.90
N ALA A 63 -25.34 -1.21 -8.89
CA ALA A 63 -24.14 -0.76 -9.60
C ALA A 63 -23.21 0.06 -8.67
N ILE A 64 -23.76 0.88 -7.77
CA ILE A 64 -22.97 1.60 -6.75
C ILE A 64 -22.27 0.61 -5.82
N LEU A 65 -22.98 -0.43 -5.36
CA LEU A 65 -22.39 -1.45 -4.49
C LEU A 65 -21.27 -2.23 -5.19
N GLU A 66 -21.42 -2.54 -6.47
CA GLU A 66 -20.36 -3.17 -7.25
C GLU A 66 -19.17 -2.24 -7.46
N ALA A 67 -19.41 -0.97 -7.82
CA ALA A 67 -18.36 0.03 -8.00
C ALA A 67 -17.55 0.26 -6.71
N THR A 68 -18.23 0.30 -5.56
CA THR A 68 -17.56 0.44 -4.25
C THR A 68 -16.72 -0.78 -3.89
N ARG A 69 -17.20 -2.00 -4.17
CA ARG A 69 -16.42 -3.24 -4.01
C ARG A 69 -15.20 -3.27 -4.92
N LEU A 70 -15.35 -2.88 -6.19
CA LEU A 70 -14.24 -2.81 -7.14
C LEU A 70 -13.19 -1.78 -6.70
N LYS A 71 -13.64 -0.61 -6.23
CA LYS A 71 -12.73 0.40 -5.68
C LYS A 71 -11.95 -0.12 -4.47
N ALA A 72 -12.62 -0.79 -3.52
CA ALA A 72 -11.95 -1.40 -2.37
C ALA A 72 -10.90 -2.43 -2.81
N LYS A 73 -11.21 -3.26 -3.82
CA LYS A 73 -10.27 -4.25 -4.37
C LYS A 73 -9.06 -3.59 -5.06
N ILE A 74 -9.26 -2.47 -5.76
CA ILE A 74 -8.17 -1.67 -6.33
C ILE A 74 -7.29 -1.07 -5.22
N ASP A 75 -7.89 -0.54 -4.16
CA ASP A 75 -7.16 0.03 -3.02
C ASP A 75 -6.34 -1.03 -2.27
N GLU A 76 -6.84 -2.26 -2.18
CA GLU A 76 -6.09 -3.39 -1.64
C GLU A 76 -4.92 -3.78 -2.55
N LEU A 77 -5.16 -3.95 -3.86
CA LEU A 77 -4.14 -4.31 -4.83
C LEU A 77 -3.06 -3.25 -4.96
N THR A 78 -3.41 -1.96 -4.89
CA THR A 78 -2.43 -0.87 -4.88
C THR A 78 -1.60 -0.91 -3.62
N LYS A 79 -2.18 -1.19 -2.45
CA LYS A 79 -1.42 -1.37 -1.20
C LYS A 79 -0.48 -2.59 -1.27
N THR A 80 -0.91 -3.71 -1.83
CA THR A 80 -0.03 -4.89 -1.99
C THR A 80 1.10 -4.60 -2.97
N ASN A 81 0.80 -4.00 -4.12
CA ASN A 81 1.82 -3.62 -5.11
C ASN A 81 2.81 -2.61 -4.53
N LEU A 82 2.36 -1.64 -3.74
CA LEU A 82 3.25 -0.68 -3.06
C LEU A 82 4.15 -1.37 -2.01
N LYS A 83 3.65 -2.40 -1.32
CA LYS A 83 4.46 -3.20 -0.37
C LYS A 83 5.48 -4.06 -1.12
N GLU A 84 5.06 -4.73 -2.19
CA GLU A 84 5.92 -5.58 -3.01
C GLU A 84 7.01 -4.76 -3.70
N THR A 85 6.65 -3.65 -4.33
CA THR A 85 7.63 -2.69 -4.90
C THR A 85 8.56 -2.13 -3.83
N LYS A 86 8.09 -1.83 -2.61
CA LYS A 86 8.97 -1.45 -1.51
C LYS A 86 9.95 -2.56 -1.13
N ILE A 87 9.50 -3.81 -1.06
CA ILE A 87 10.37 -4.97 -0.78
C ILE A 87 11.39 -5.17 -1.89
N GLU A 88 10.99 -4.99 -3.15
CA GLU A 88 11.87 -5.13 -4.31
C GLU A 88 12.89 -3.97 -4.39
N ILE A 89 12.48 -2.76 -4.01
CA ILE A 89 13.36 -1.61 -3.78
C ILE A 89 14.32 -1.91 -2.63
N ASP A 90 13.85 -2.39 -1.48
CA ASP A 90 14.73 -2.71 -0.34
C ASP A 90 15.70 -3.88 -0.63
N LYS A 91 15.31 -4.83 -1.49
CA LYS A 91 16.18 -5.92 -1.97
C LYS A 91 17.19 -5.44 -3.02
N SER A 92 16.80 -4.55 -3.94
CA SER A 92 17.69 -3.95 -4.96
C SER A 92 18.58 -2.84 -4.40
N ILE A 93 18.16 -2.23 -3.29
CA ILE A 93 18.95 -1.45 -2.34
C ILE A 93 19.38 -2.36 -1.17
N GLY A 94 19.66 -3.65 -1.43
CA GLY A 94 20.54 -4.41 -0.53
C GLY A 94 21.76 -3.55 -0.24
N PRO A 95 22.30 -3.53 1.00
CA PRO A 95 23.09 -2.41 1.53
C PRO A 95 24.18 -2.03 0.54
N LYS A 96 23.91 -1.01 -0.28
CA LYS A 96 24.84 -0.51 -1.28
C LYS A 96 25.91 0.19 -0.50
N ASN A 97 26.96 -0.58 -0.22
CA ASN A 97 28.13 -0.21 0.53
C ASN A 97 27.77 0.36 1.91
N LYS A 98 27.84 -0.48 2.96
CA LYS A 98 28.61 0.00 4.10
C LYS A 98 29.92 0.47 3.48
N HIS A 99 30.14 1.78 3.43
CA HIS A 99 31.46 2.31 3.20
C HIS A 99 32.28 1.63 4.29
N ILE A 100 32.98 0.55 3.94
CA ILE A 100 34.04 0.04 4.77
C ILE A 100 35.02 1.19 4.65
N GLU A 101 34.92 2.16 5.57
CA GLU A 101 36.01 3.07 5.82
C GLU A 101 37.20 2.14 6.02
N ARG A 102 38.05 2.10 4.99
CA ARG A 102 39.26 1.31 5.02
C ARG A 102 40.05 1.89 6.17
N GLN A 103 39.95 1.27 7.34
CA GLN A 103 40.65 1.71 8.52
C GLN A 103 42.12 1.57 8.18
N LEU A 104 42.77 2.71 7.93
CA LEU A 104 44.19 2.75 7.66
C LEU A 104 44.89 2.11 8.85
N SER A 105 45.79 1.17 8.56
CA SER A 105 46.67 0.65 9.59
C SER A 105 47.52 1.78 10.16
N GLU A 106 48.00 1.63 11.39
CA GLU A 106 48.82 2.64 12.06
C GLU A 106 50.08 3.00 11.27
N LYS A 107 50.63 2.02 10.53
CA LYS A 107 51.75 2.23 9.60
C LYS A 107 51.37 3.13 8.42
N GLU A 108 50.26 2.85 7.74
CA GLU A 108 49.78 3.67 6.62
C GLU A 108 49.41 5.09 7.08
N ARG A 109 48.83 5.24 8.27
CA ARG A 109 48.54 6.56 8.87
C ARG A 109 49.82 7.36 9.10
N ASN A 110 50.86 6.73 9.64
CA ASN A 110 52.14 7.39 9.87
C ASN A 110 52.86 7.74 8.57
N GLU A 111 52.79 6.90 7.54
CA GLU A 111 53.34 7.23 6.21
C GLU A 111 52.64 8.44 5.58
N ILE A 112 51.31 8.51 5.66
CA ILE A 112 50.53 9.66 5.18
C ILE A 112 50.86 10.92 5.99
N TRP A 113 50.97 10.78 7.32
CA TRP A 113 51.34 11.87 8.21
C TRP A 113 52.71 12.44 7.87
N GLU A 114 53.76 11.64 7.94
CA GLU A 114 55.13 12.07 7.73
C GLU A 114 55.42 12.47 6.27
N GLY A 115 54.84 11.76 5.30
CA GLY A 115 55.16 11.94 3.89
C GLY A 115 54.36 13.04 3.19
N LYS A 116 53.11 13.31 3.61
CA LYS A 116 52.22 14.24 2.89
C LYS A 116 51.73 15.38 3.76
N ILE A 117 51.19 15.07 4.95
CA ILE A 117 50.46 16.07 5.74
C ILE A 117 51.42 16.97 6.53
N LYS A 118 52.39 16.39 7.24
CA LYS A 118 53.36 17.10 8.07
C LYS A 118 54.22 18.11 7.30
N PRO A 119 54.76 17.81 6.08
CA PRO A 119 55.50 18.80 5.31
C PRO A 119 54.65 20.00 4.87
N LEU A 120 53.39 19.74 4.47
CA LEU A 120 52.45 20.79 4.06
C LEU A 120 52.05 21.68 5.25
N LEU A 121 51.77 21.06 6.41
CA LEU A 121 51.48 21.79 7.64
C LEU A 121 52.68 22.61 8.08
N LYS A 122 53.89 22.04 8.09
CA LYS A 122 55.12 22.76 8.46
C LYS A 122 55.33 23.99 7.58
N LYS A 123 55.12 23.86 6.26
CA LYS A 123 55.21 25.00 5.34
C LYS A 123 54.17 26.06 5.67
N LYS A 124 52.91 25.67 5.85
CA LYS A 124 51.80 26.60 6.12
C LYS A 124 51.94 27.29 7.50
N ILE A 125 52.41 26.57 8.51
CA ILE A 125 52.74 27.11 9.83
C ILE A 125 53.86 28.15 9.73
N SER A 126 54.91 27.86 8.95
CA SER A 126 56.02 28.81 8.74
C SER A 126 55.58 30.08 8.01
N GLU A 127 54.57 29.99 7.15
CA GLU A 127 54.10 31.12 6.32
C GLU A 127 53.01 31.96 7.03
N PHE A 128 52.11 31.32 7.78
CA PHE A 128 50.89 31.96 8.31
C PHE A 128 50.71 31.82 9.83
N GLY A 129 51.62 31.12 10.53
CA GLY A 129 51.51 30.83 11.95
C GLY A 129 50.60 29.63 12.27
N ILE A 130 50.76 29.07 13.47
CA ILE A 130 50.01 27.89 13.92
C ILE A 130 48.51 28.19 14.07
N ASP A 131 48.15 29.35 14.63
CA ASP A 131 46.75 29.70 14.87
C ASP A 131 45.94 29.72 13.57
N SER A 132 46.51 30.27 12.50
CA SER A 132 45.87 30.27 11.19
C SER A 132 45.54 28.84 10.71
N VAL A 133 46.44 27.90 10.94
CA VAL A 133 46.28 26.49 10.56
C VAL A 133 45.23 25.79 11.43
N LEU A 134 45.19 26.07 12.73
CA LEU A 134 44.20 25.51 13.66
C LEU A 134 42.78 26.07 13.46
N THR A 135 42.66 27.28 12.91
CA THR A 135 41.38 27.90 12.55
C THR A 135 40.86 27.52 11.16
N ASP A 136 41.70 26.97 10.29
CA ASP A 136 41.32 26.60 8.92
C ASP A 136 40.57 25.25 8.90
N GLU A 137 39.27 25.29 9.16
CA GLU A 137 38.40 24.11 9.20
C GLU A 137 38.40 23.32 7.90
N ARG A 138 38.54 23.99 6.75
CA ARG A 138 38.54 23.33 5.44
C ARG A 138 39.80 22.47 5.27
N LEU A 139 40.96 23.02 5.63
CA LEU A 139 42.22 22.27 5.62
C LEU A 139 42.18 21.10 6.59
N LEU A 140 41.74 21.35 7.82
CA LEU A 140 41.69 20.31 8.86
C LEU A 140 40.74 19.18 8.49
N THR A 141 39.58 19.49 7.93
CA THR A 141 38.61 18.47 7.46
C THR A 141 39.19 17.61 6.34
N ASN A 142 39.99 18.18 5.44
CA ASN A 142 40.60 17.43 4.34
C ASN A 142 41.71 16.48 4.85
N PHE A 143 42.57 16.97 5.75
CA PHE A 143 43.64 16.15 6.33
C PHE A 143 43.11 15.10 7.31
N SER A 144 42.08 15.42 8.11
CA SER A 144 41.48 14.47 9.04
C SER A 144 40.81 13.32 8.29
N LYS A 145 40.12 13.61 7.17
CA LYS A 145 39.60 12.59 6.25
C LYS A 145 40.71 11.74 5.63
N GLY A 146 41.83 12.34 5.25
CA GLY A 146 42.99 11.61 4.70
C GLY A 146 43.66 10.65 5.70
N LEU A 147 43.52 10.91 7.00
CA LEU A 147 44.05 10.08 8.08
C LEU A 147 43.00 9.14 8.70
N GLY A 148 41.72 9.36 8.40
CA GLY A 148 40.62 8.65 9.04
C GLY A 148 40.54 8.92 10.55
N ILE A 149 40.81 10.16 10.96
CA ILE A 149 40.75 10.64 12.35
C ILE A 149 39.79 11.83 12.45
N SER A 150 39.37 12.19 13.66
CA SER A 150 38.55 13.38 13.86
C SER A 150 39.35 14.67 13.64
N THR A 151 38.68 15.77 13.31
CA THR A 151 39.34 17.09 13.22
C THR A 151 39.91 17.54 14.57
N GLY A 152 39.29 17.14 15.69
CA GLY A 152 39.80 17.38 17.04
C GLY A 152 41.11 16.64 17.31
N GLU A 153 41.14 15.34 17.02
CA GLU A 153 42.36 14.51 17.14
C GLU A 153 43.51 15.06 16.28
N LEU A 154 43.20 15.57 15.08
CA LEU A 154 44.20 16.22 14.23
C LEU A 154 44.74 17.52 14.85
N LYS A 155 43.87 18.37 15.43
CA LYS A 155 44.29 19.60 16.11
C LYS A 155 45.21 19.29 17.29
N GLU A 156 44.84 18.32 18.13
CA GLU A 156 45.66 17.88 19.25
C GLU A 156 47.03 17.37 18.79
N LYS A 157 47.07 16.58 17.72
CA LYS A 157 48.33 16.09 17.15
C LYS A 157 49.22 17.24 16.66
N ILE A 158 48.65 18.26 16.01
CA ILE A 158 49.38 19.45 15.57
C ILE A 158 49.89 20.25 16.77
N SER A 159 49.05 20.51 17.77
CA SER A 159 49.46 21.25 18.98
C SER A 159 50.58 20.53 19.74
N THR A 160 50.54 19.20 19.81
CA THR A 160 51.55 18.38 20.49
C THR A 160 52.89 18.37 19.73
N GLU A 161 52.88 18.25 18.40
CA GLU A 161 54.12 18.17 17.61
C GLU A 161 54.83 19.52 17.43
N TRP A 162 54.07 20.63 17.35
CA TRP A 162 54.63 21.97 17.14
C TRP A 162 54.57 22.87 18.38
N GLY A 163 54.20 22.31 19.54
CA GLY A 163 54.45 22.91 20.85
C GLY A 163 53.55 24.09 21.21
N VAL A 164 52.23 23.98 21.00
CA VAL A 164 51.27 24.90 21.63
C VAL A 164 50.85 24.32 22.97
N VAL A 165 51.59 24.70 24.02
CA VAL A 165 51.10 24.73 25.40
C VAL A 165 50.74 26.18 25.73
#